data_AF-A0A955BPE6-F1
#
_entry.id   AF-A0A955BPE6-F1
#
_cell.length_a   1.000
_cell.length_b   1.000
_cell.length_c   1.000
_cell.angle_alpha   90.00
_cell.angle_beta   90.00
_cell.angle_gamma   90.00
#
_symmetry.space_group_name_H-M   'P 1'
#
loop_
_entity.id
_entity.type
_entity.pdbx_description
1 polymer ?
#
loop_
_entity_poly.entity_id
_entity_poly.type
_entity_poly.pdbx_seq_one_letter_code
_entity_poly.pdbx_strand_id
1 'polypeptide(L)'
;MKRTITVSSLMSVVAMVLVGALYLPVRFAITFELFGLPVNSPTHGWLGPTPRGSSCVADIGKVNTWQCADISVFQKHQYGCRVWLKAFGYA
;
A
#
# COMPACT_ATOMS: atom_id res chain seq x y z
N MET A 1 10.94 -46.62 1.02
CA MET A 1 10.56 -45.49 0.14
C MET A 1 9.22 -44.92 0.60
N LYS A 2 9.18 -43.84 1.41
CA LYS A 2 7.92 -43.18 1.86
C LYS A 2 8.17 -41.85 2.62
N ARG A 3 9.15 -41.03 2.20
CA ARG A 3 9.44 -39.73 2.86
C ARG A 3 9.43 -38.51 1.92
N THR A 4 9.44 -38.72 0.61
CA THR A 4 9.60 -37.62 -0.36
C THR A 4 8.28 -36.85 -0.62
N ILE A 5 7.12 -37.51 -0.46
CA ILE A 5 5.80 -36.94 -0.81
C ILE A 5 5.32 -35.89 0.23
N THR A 6 5.73 -36.01 1.50
CA THR A 6 5.33 -35.09 2.57
C THR A 6 6.05 -33.74 2.52
N VAL A 7 7.33 -33.71 2.16
CA VAL A 7 8.12 -32.45 2.14
C VAL A 7 7.66 -31.51 1.02
N SER A 8 7.36 -32.05 -0.18
CA SER A 8 6.89 -31.25 -1.32
C SER A 8 5.53 -30.59 -1.08
N SER A 9 4.63 -31.29 -0.39
CA SER A 9 3.29 -30.77 -0.04
C SER A 9 3.37 -29.63 1.00
N LEU A 10 4.22 -29.78 2.02
CA LEU A 10 4.48 -28.73 3.03
C LEU A 10 5.09 -27.47 2.42
N MET A 11 6.06 -27.61 1.52
CA MET A 11 6.66 -26.46 0.82
C MET A 11 5.64 -25.69 -0.02
N SER A 12 4.70 -26.40 -0.65
CA SER A 12 3.65 -25.79 -1.47
C SER A 12 2.65 -24.99 -0.62
N VAL A 13 2.26 -25.51 0.55
CA VAL A 13 1.39 -24.80 1.49
C VAL A 13 2.07 -23.54 2.02
N VAL A 14 3.34 -23.64 2.43
CA VAL A 14 4.11 -22.48 2.90
C VAL A 14 4.22 -21.42 1.80
N ALA A 15 4.49 -21.84 0.55
CA ALA A 15 4.54 -20.92 -0.58
C ALA A 15 3.19 -20.21 -0.81
N MET A 16 2.07 -20.92 -0.77
CA MET A 16 0.74 -20.32 -0.92
C MET A 16 0.41 -19.31 0.19
N VAL A 17 0.76 -19.64 1.44
CA VAL A 17 0.57 -18.74 2.58
C VAL A 17 1.44 -17.49 2.42
N LEU A 18 2.70 -17.64 2.02
CA LEU A 18 3.61 -16.50 1.80
C LEU A 18 3.13 -15.60 0.65
N VAL A 19 2.69 -16.17 -0.47
CA VAL A 19 2.14 -15.40 -1.59
C VAL A 19 0.89 -14.62 -1.14
N GLY A 20 -0.02 -15.26 -0.39
CA GLY A 20 -1.20 -14.59 0.16
C GLY A 20 -0.84 -13.47 1.13
N ALA A 21 0.10 -13.72 2.05
CA ALA A 21 0.52 -12.75 3.06
C ALA A 21 1.26 -11.55 2.45
N LEU A 22 2.05 -11.77 1.41
CA LEU A 22 2.84 -10.73 0.75
C LEU A 22 2.07 -9.98 -0.35
N TYR A 23 0.94 -10.53 -0.83
CA TYR A 23 0.18 -9.91 -1.93
C TYR A 23 -0.21 -8.46 -1.63
N LEU A 24 -0.83 -8.19 -0.48
CA LEU A 24 -1.28 -6.85 -0.11
C LEU A 24 -0.13 -5.87 0.16
N PRO A 25 0.91 -6.21 0.95
CA PRO A 25 2.07 -5.35 1.15
C PRO A 25 2.82 -5.04 -0.15
N VAL A 26 3.02 -6.03 -1.02
CA VAL A 26 3.69 -5.83 -2.31
C VAL A 26 2.85 -4.91 -3.20
N ARG A 27 1.53 -5.16 -3.31
CA ARG A 27 0.61 -4.29 -4.05
C ARG A 27 0.62 -2.85 -3.53
N PHE A 28 0.68 -2.66 -2.22
CA PHE A 28 0.81 -1.35 -1.61
C PHE A 28 2.13 -0.66 -2.00
N ALA A 29 3.26 -1.36 -1.85
CA ALA A 29 4.60 -0.83 -2.14
C ALA A 29 4.81 -0.47 -3.62
N ILE A 30 4.18 -1.18 -4.56
CA ILE A 30 4.23 -0.84 -5.99
C ILE A 30 3.28 0.30 -6.36
N THR A 31 2.20 0.49 -5.60
CA THR A 31 1.20 1.54 -5.87
C THR A 31 1.67 2.90 -5.35
N PHE A 32 2.39 2.92 -4.23
CA PHE A 32 2.73 4.16 -3.52
C PHE A 32 4.24 4.38 -3.35
N GLU A 33 4.62 5.64 -3.16
CA GLU A 33 5.94 6.07 -2.75
C GLU A 33 6.04 6.03 -1.22
N LEU A 34 6.53 4.91 -0.67
CA LEU A 34 6.53 4.67 0.78
C LEU A 34 7.42 5.62 1.59
N PHE A 35 8.39 6.28 0.93
CA PHE A 35 9.26 7.29 1.52
C PHE A 35 9.02 8.68 0.92
N GLY A 36 7.93 8.83 0.16
CA GLY A 36 7.52 10.09 -0.45
C GLY A 36 6.74 10.96 0.54
N LEU A 37 6.25 12.09 0.02
CA LEU A 37 5.44 13.02 0.79
C LEU A 37 4.02 12.47 1.04
N PRO A 38 3.39 12.82 2.16
CA PRO A 38 1.99 12.50 2.41
C PRO A 38 1.09 13.28 1.45
N VAL A 39 -0.05 12.67 1.09
CA VAL A 39 -1.09 13.30 0.31
C VAL A 39 -2.23 13.76 1.22
N ASN A 40 -2.56 15.04 1.16
CA ASN A 40 -3.73 15.64 1.81
C ASN A 40 -4.77 16.05 0.76
N SER A 41 -6.05 15.82 1.08
CA SER A 41 -7.18 16.35 0.34
C SER A 41 -7.93 17.37 1.19
N PRO A 42 -8.30 18.54 0.64
CA PRO A 42 -9.11 19.53 1.35
C PRO A 42 -10.44 18.98 1.88
N THR A 43 -11.03 18.00 1.20
CA THR A 43 -12.34 17.43 1.54
C THR A 43 -12.25 16.16 2.37
N HIS A 44 -11.17 15.38 2.24
CA HIS A 44 -11.04 14.06 2.85
C HIS A 44 -9.91 13.95 3.89
N GLY A 45 -9.14 15.01 4.10
CA GLY A 45 -8.01 15.03 5.02
C GLY A 45 -6.81 14.24 4.50
N TRP A 46 -6.03 13.63 5.40
CA TRP A 46 -4.87 12.83 5.05
C TRP A 46 -5.26 11.50 4.40
N LEU A 47 -4.83 11.30 3.16
CA LEU A 47 -5.21 10.14 2.35
C LEU A 47 -4.21 8.99 2.43
N GLY A 48 -2.91 9.29 2.51
CA GLY A 48 -1.85 8.29 2.53
C GLY A 48 -0.55 8.76 1.88
N PRO A 49 0.35 7.83 1.53
CA PRO A 49 1.53 8.14 0.72
C PRO A 49 1.15 8.52 -0.71
N THR A 50 2.09 9.10 -1.44
CA THR A 50 1.90 9.53 -2.84
C THR A 50 1.72 8.34 -3.78
N PRO A 51 0.63 8.24 -4.57
CA PRO A 51 0.48 7.21 -5.58
C PRO A 51 1.46 7.45 -6.74
N ARG A 52 2.18 6.40 -7.14
CA ARG A 52 3.15 6.48 -8.24
C ARG A 52 2.43 6.76 -9.57
N GLY A 53 2.95 7.72 -10.33
CA GLY A 53 2.47 8.03 -11.68
C GLY A 53 1.07 8.66 -11.75
N SER A 54 0.54 9.16 -10.62
CA SER A 54 -0.75 9.83 -10.62
C SER A 54 -0.64 11.28 -11.06
N SER A 55 -1.47 11.70 -12.01
CA SER A 55 -1.64 13.11 -12.40
C SER A 55 -2.55 13.91 -11.45
N CYS A 56 -3.18 13.24 -10.48
CA CYS A 56 -4.07 13.85 -9.50
C CYS A 56 -3.33 14.47 -8.31
N VAL A 57 -2.00 14.39 -8.31
CA VAL A 57 -1.15 14.89 -7.24
C VAL A 57 -0.48 16.17 -7.71
N ALA A 58 -0.63 17.23 -6.93
CA ALA A 58 0.17 18.44 -7.09
C ALA A 58 1.09 18.62 -5.87
N ASP A 59 2.36 18.91 -6.15
CA ASP A 59 3.34 19.24 -5.13
C ASP A 59 3.13 20.69 -4.68
N ILE A 60 2.89 20.88 -3.38
CA ILE A 60 2.75 22.20 -2.75
C ILE A 60 3.83 22.43 -1.68
N GLY A 61 4.96 21.74 -1.80
CA GLY A 61 6.14 21.86 -0.93
C GLY A 61 6.38 20.61 -0.08
N LYS A 62 6.16 20.70 1.23
CA LYS A 62 6.42 19.58 2.16
C LYS A 62 5.32 18.51 2.18
N VAL A 63 4.23 18.75 1.46
CA VAL A 63 3.05 17.88 1.39
C VAL A 63 2.53 17.90 -0.04
N ASN A 64 1.92 16.80 -0.44
CA ASN A 64 1.26 16.69 -1.72
C ASN A 64 -0.24 16.94 -1.54
N THR A 65 -0.86 17.62 -2.50
CA THR A 65 -2.32 17.84 -2.50
C THR A 65 -3.00 16.97 -3.54
N TRP A 66 -4.12 16.35 -3.16
CA TRP A 66 -4.97 15.58 -4.07
C TRP A 66 -5.99 16.48 -4.75
N GLN A 67 -5.95 16.52 -6.08
CA GLN A 67 -6.79 17.41 -6.90
C GLN A 67 -7.99 16.71 -7.54
N CYS A 68 -7.99 15.38 -7.60
CA CYS A 68 -9.09 14.63 -8.22
C CYS A 68 -10.23 14.34 -7.23
N ALA A 69 -11.46 14.26 -7.74
CA ALA A 69 -12.60 13.84 -6.93
C ALA A 69 -12.56 12.34 -6.58
N ASP A 70 -12.00 11.51 -7.46
CA ASP A 70 -11.84 10.08 -7.21
C ASP A 70 -10.69 9.83 -6.23
N ILE A 71 -10.98 9.19 -5.10
CA ILE A 71 -10.01 8.76 -4.09
C ILE A 71 -9.91 7.22 -3.99
N SER A 72 -10.42 6.50 -4.99
CA SER A 72 -10.55 5.04 -4.98
C SER A 72 -9.21 4.33 -4.78
N VAL A 73 -8.10 4.89 -5.25
CA VAL A 73 -6.74 4.34 -5.05
C VAL A 73 -6.39 4.22 -3.56
N PHE A 74 -6.76 5.22 -2.76
CA PHE A 74 -6.56 5.24 -1.32
C PHE A 74 -7.56 4.33 -0.61
N GLN A 75 -8.82 4.33 -1.05
CA GLN A 75 -9.86 3.46 -0.47
C GLN A 75 -9.52 1.97 -0.65
N LYS A 76 -9.04 1.58 -1.84
CA LYS A 76 -8.58 0.20 -2.12
C LYS A 76 -7.43 -0.24 -1.19
N HIS A 77 -6.66 0.71 -0.66
CA HIS A 77 -5.52 0.47 0.21
C HIS A 77 -5.68 1.10 1.60
N GLN A 78 -6.92 1.33 2.05
CA GLN A 78 -7.23 2.15 3.22
C GLN A 78 -6.48 1.71 4.48
N TYR A 79 -6.36 0.41 4.71
CA TYR A 79 -5.63 -0.12 5.85
C TYR A 79 -4.14 0.24 5.78
N GLY A 80 -3.50 0.01 4.64
CA GLY A 80 -2.08 0.35 4.42
C GLY A 80 -1.83 1.85 4.54
N CYS A 81 -2.70 2.68 3.96
CA CYS A 81 -2.64 4.13 4.08
C CYS A 81 -2.73 4.60 5.54
N ARG A 82 -3.67 4.06 6.33
CA ARG A 82 -3.82 4.40 7.75
C ARG A 82 -2.60 4.01 8.58
N VAL A 83 -2.08 2.80 8.37
CA VAL A 83 -0.88 2.32 9.09
C VAL A 83 0.32 3.21 8.74
N TRP A 84 0.49 3.53 7.46
CA TRP A 84 1.56 4.41 7.00
C TRP A 84 1.44 5.81 7.60
N LEU A 85 0.25 6.43 7.57
CA LEU A 85 0.04 7.77 8.12
C LEU A 85 0.36 7.82 9.63
N LYS A 86 -0.04 6.80 10.39
CA LYS A 86 0.32 6.70 11.82
C LYS A 86 1.83 6.57 12.03
N ALA A 87 2.49 5.73 11.24
CA ALA A 87 3.94 5.51 11.36
C ALA A 87 4.74 6.80 11.08
N PHE A 88 4.23 7.68 10.22
CA PHE A 88 4.86 8.95 9.86
C PHE A 88 4.28 10.18 10.60
N GLY A 89 3.36 10.00 11.56
CA GLY A 89 2.86 11.08 12.42
C GLY A 89 1.78 11.98 11.82
N TYR A 90 1.01 11.50 10.85
CA TYR A 90 -0.05 12.26 10.16
C TYR A 90 -1.48 11.87 10.56
N ALA A 91 -1.67 10.84 11.38
CA ALA A 91 -2.97 10.30 11.78
C ALA A 91 -3.06 9.98 13.28
#